data_AF-A0A7Y4SR69-F1
#
_entry.id   AF-A0A7Y4SR69-F1
#
_cell.length_a   1.000
_cell.length_b   1.000
_cell.length_c   1.000
_cell.angle_alpha   90.00
_cell.angle_beta   90.00
_cell.angle_gamma   90.00
#
_symmetry.space_group_name_H-M   'P 1'
#
loop_
_entity.id
_entity.type
_entity.pdbx_description
1 polymer ?
#
loop_
_entity_poly.entity_id
_entity_poly.type
_entity_poly.pdbx_seq_one_letter_code
_entity_poly.pdbx_strand_id
1 'polypeptide(L)'
;MIHGSASVRPHGSIVTPDGAIEWERATMTAVEISLVRNRLNRAIEATRERSVRRREQVAAAERAYDDFLSTVATPVTKLVANSLKVENFAFSVFTPGRGLRLASDHRRDDYIEFALDTESDPPQVMGRTSRTRGSRTLTDDRPVKQGSPVEAITEEDVLAFLISALEPWFER
;
A
#
# COMPACT_ATOMS: atom_id res chain seq x y z
N MET A 1 -19.34 1.26 92.02
CA MET A 1 -18.13 1.73 91.32
C MET A 1 -17.41 0.52 90.74
N ILE A 2 -17.49 0.40 89.41
CA ILE A 2 -16.49 -0.02 88.41
C ILE A 2 -15.59 -1.28 88.61
N HIS A 3 -15.54 -2.06 87.53
CA HIS A 3 -14.57 -3.09 87.06
C HIS A 3 -14.92 -4.54 87.41
N GLY A 4 -14.97 -5.50 86.49
CA GLY A 4 -14.70 -5.49 85.05
C GLY A 4 -14.90 -6.91 84.51
N SER A 5 -15.71 -7.08 83.46
CA SER A 5 -15.87 -8.36 82.76
C SER A 5 -14.91 -8.42 81.59
N ALA A 6 -14.02 -9.40 81.63
CA ALA A 6 -13.12 -9.76 80.55
C ALA A 6 -13.89 -10.40 79.38
N SER A 7 -13.65 -9.93 78.16
CA SER A 7 -14.01 -10.62 76.92
C SER A 7 -12.89 -10.43 75.90
N VAL A 8 -12.13 -11.50 75.69
CA VAL A 8 -11.09 -11.70 74.67
C VAL A 8 -11.57 -12.92 73.87
N ARG A 9 -12.22 -12.75 72.71
CA ARG A 9 -11.70 -12.82 71.30
C ARG A 9 -11.18 -14.21 70.87
N PRO A 10 -11.16 -14.62 69.58
CA PRO A 10 -11.72 -14.02 68.34
C PRO A 10 -12.38 -15.01 67.33
N HIS A 11 -12.97 -14.40 66.30
CA HIS A 11 -13.02 -14.73 64.87
C HIS A 11 -13.09 -16.20 64.39
N GLY A 12 -14.29 -16.58 63.94
CA GLY A 12 -14.59 -16.75 62.51
C GLY A 12 -13.58 -17.56 61.68
N SER A 13 -13.72 -18.88 61.70
CA SER A 13 -13.15 -19.74 60.68
C SER A 13 -13.90 -19.58 59.36
N ILE A 14 -13.17 -19.08 58.37
CA ILE A 14 -13.49 -19.16 56.95
C ILE A 14 -13.48 -20.64 56.56
N VAL A 15 -14.62 -21.16 56.11
CA VAL A 15 -14.66 -22.30 55.19
C VAL A 15 -15.37 -21.83 53.94
N THR A 16 -14.60 -21.85 52.87
CA THR A 16 -14.81 -21.32 51.53
C THR A 16 -16.13 -21.80 50.91
N PRO A 17 -16.91 -20.93 50.22
CA PRO A 17 -17.92 -21.41 49.29
C PRO A 17 -17.22 -21.95 48.04
N ASP A 18 -17.06 -23.26 48.02
CA ASP A 18 -16.87 -24.06 46.82
C ASP A 18 -18.07 -23.83 45.89
N GLY A 19 -17.83 -23.28 44.68
CA GLY A 19 -18.90 -23.03 43.70
C GLY A 19 -18.78 -21.77 42.84
N ALA A 20 -17.67 -21.04 42.86
CA ALA A 20 -17.53 -19.78 42.10
C ALA A 20 -16.45 -19.79 41.00
N ILE A 21 -16.05 -20.96 40.46
CA ILE A 21 -15.09 -21.01 39.33
C ILE A 21 -15.49 -22.01 38.23
N GLU A 22 -16.77 -22.13 37.91
CA GLU A 22 -17.21 -23.05 36.82
C GLU A 22 -17.96 -22.37 35.68
N TRP A 23 -18.63 -21.24 35.92
CA TRP A 23 -19.44 -20.58 34.89
C TRP A 23 -18.67 -19.64 33.95
N GLU A 24 -17.44 -19.26 34.27
CA GLU A 24 -16.64 -18.33 33.46
C GLU A 24 -15.67 -19.03 32.48
N ARG A 25 -15.44 -20.34 32.64
CA ARG A 25 -14.70 -21.18 31.66
C ARG A 25 -15.61 -21.86 30.64
N ALA A 26 -16.90 -22.05 30.96
CA ALA A 26 -17.86 -22.76 30.11
C ALA A 26 -18.40 -21.92 28.94
N THR A 27 -18.31 -20.59 28.99
CA THR A 27 -18.83 -19.70 27.94
C THR A 27 -17.87 -19.52 26.75
N MET A 28 -16.60 -19.92 26.88
CA MET A 28 -15.64 -19.93 25.75
C MET A 28 -15.49 -21.30 25.06
N THR A 29 -16.09 -22.39 25.58
CA THR A 29 -15.79 -23.77 25.12
C THR A 29 -16.81 -24.43 24.20
N ALA A 30 -17.79 -23.69 23.68
CA ALA A 30 -18.63 -24.23 22.60
C ALA A 30 -18.97 -23.18 21.55
N VAL A 31 -17.95 -22.48 21.02
CA VAL A 31 -18.03 -22.24 19.57
C VAL A 31 -17.97 -23.64 18.97
N GLU A 32 -19.11 -24.14 18.49
CA GLU A 32 -19.22 -25.51 17.99
C GLU A 32 -18.09 -25.75 16.98
N ILE A 33 -17.31 -26.82 17.14
CA ILE A 33 -16.18 -27.12 16.25
C ILE A 33 -16.65 -27.15 14.80
N SER A 34 -17.88 -27.60 14.56
CA SER A 34 -18.58 -27.54 13.26
C SER A 34 -18.73 -26.11 12.73
N LEU A 35 -19.11 -25.15 13.57
CA LEU A 35 -19.24 -23.73 13.22
C LEU A 35 -17.89 -23.10 12.91
N VAL A 36 -16.87 -23.36 13.74
CA VAL A 36 -15.50 -22.89 13.49
C VAL A 36 -14.98 -23.47 12.17
N ARG A 37 -15.14 -24.77 11.96
CA ARG A 37 -14.68 -25.47 10.75
C ARG A 37 -15.41 -24.98 9.50
N ASN A 38 -16.72 -24.76 9.56
CA ASN A 38 -17.50 -24.22 8.44
C ASN A 38 -17.05 -22.79 8.11
N ARG A 39 -16.90 -21.92 9.12
CA ARG A 39 -16.43 -20.54 8.92
C ARG A 39 -15.00 -20.49 8.38
N LEU A 40 -14.12 -21.36 8.87
CA LEU A 40 -12.75 -21.49 8.39
C LEU A 40 -12.71 -22.00 6.95
N ASN A 41 -13.48 -23.05 6.61
CA ASN A 41 -13.56 -23.57 5.25
C ASN A 41 -14.06 -22.50 4.27
N ARG A 42 -15.12 -21.76 4.62
CA ARG A 42 -15.59 -20.63 3.81
C ARG A 42 -14.54 -19.54 3.65
N ALA A 43 -13.78 -19.22 4.69
CA ALA A 43 -12.69 -18.25 4.61
C ALA A 43 -11.55 -18.74 3.70
N ILE A 44 -11.21 -20.03 3.75
CA ILE A 44 -10.21 -20.67 2.89
C ILE A 44 -10.70 -20.66 1.43
N GLU A 45 -11.93 -21.08 1.16
CA GLU A 45 -12.55 -21.06 -0.17
C GLU A 45 -12.58 -19.64 -0.74
N ALA A 46 -13.06 -18.66 0.04
CA ALA A 46 -13.07 -17.26 -0.36
C ALA A 46 -11.65 -16.71 -0.62
N THR A 47 -10.63 -17.21 0.09
CA THR A 47 -9.23 -16.81 -0.14
C THR A 47 -8.69 -17.44 -1.43
N ARG A 48 -9.03 -18.69 -1.71
CA ARG A 48 -8.65 -19.37 -2.97
C ARG A 48 -9.26 -18.67 -4.18
N GLU A 49 -10.57 -18.37 -4.14
CA GLU A 49 -11.25 -17.64 -5.22
C GLU A 49 -10.64 -16.26 -5.46
N ARG A 50 -10.40 -15.48 -4.38
CA ARG A 50 -9.71 -14.19 -4.48
C ARG A 50 -8.32 -14.31 -5.08
N SER A 51 -7.60 -15.39 -4.76
CA SER A 51 -6.25 -15.61 -5.30
C SER A 51 -6.24 -15.94 -6.79
N VAL A 52 -7.25 -16.65 -7.29
CA VAL A 52 -7.40 -16.91 -8.74
C VAL A 52 -7.76 -15.62 -9.46
N ARG A 53 -8.79 -14.91 -8.99
CA ARG A 53 -9.23 -13.62 -9.56
C ARG A 53 -8.10 -12.58 -9.60
N ARG A 54 -7.32 -12.48 -8.52
CA ARG A 54 -6.17 -11.57 -8.47
C ARG A 54 -5.11 -11.90 -9.52
N ARG A 55 -4.81 -13.18 -9.77
CA ARG A 55 -3.85 -13.56 -10.82
C ARG A 55 -4.32 -13.14 -12.20
N GLU A 56 -5.61 -13.33 -12.48
CA GLU A 56 -6.21 -12.91 -13.76
C GLU A 56 -6.15 -11.38 -13.92
N GLN A 57 -6.48 -10.64 -12.86
CA GLN A 57 -6.40 -9.17 -12.83
C GLN A 57 -4.97 -8.67 -13.02
N VAL A 58 -3.98 -9.25 -12.34
CA VAL A 58 -2.57 -8.88 -12.48
C VAL A 58 -2.09 -9.16 -13.91
N ALA A 59 -2.41 -10.33 -14.48
CA ALA A 59 -2.01 -10.66 -15.83
C ALA A 59 -2.67 -9.76 -16.89
N ALA A 60 -3.89 -9.27 -16.64
CA ALA A 60 -4.54 -8.28 -17.49
C ALA A 60 -3.87 -6.90 -17.34
N ALA A 61 -3.61 -6.46 -16.11
CA ALA A 61 -2.95 -5.20 -15.82
C ALA A 61 -1.54 -5.12 -16.39
N GLU A 62 -0.77 -6.21 -16.37
CA GLU A 62 0.56 -6.25 -16.99
C GLU A 62 0.50 -6.01 -18.51
N ARG A 63 -0.48 -6.59 -19.20
CA ARG A 63 -0.68 -6.37 -20.64
C ARG A 63 -1.12 -4.94 -20.92
N ALA A 64 -2.11 -4.46 -20.17
CA ALA A 64 -2.56 -3.08 -20.24
C ALA A 64 -1.42 -2.08 -19.97
N TYR A 65 -0.48 -2.45 -19.09
CA TYR A 65 0.68 -1.62 -18.77
C TYR A 65 1.70 -1.55 -19.90
N ASP A 66 2.01 -2.66 -20.56
CA ASP A 66 2.86 -2.63 -21.76
C ASP A 66 2.23 -1.78 -22.89
N ASP A 67 0.93 -1.92 -23.09
CA ASP A 67 0.17 -1.13 -24.06
C ASP A 67 0.19 0.36 -23.69
N PHE A 68 -0.07 0.68 -22.41
CA PHE A 68 0.03 2.04 -21.88
C PHE A 68 1.43 2.65 -22.09
N LEU A 69 2.48 1.90 -21.79
CA LEU A 69 3.86 2.37 -21.96
C LEU A 69 4.17 2.70 -23.40
N SER A 70 3.77 1.85 -24.34
CA SER A 70 4.08 2.01 -25.76
C SER A 70 3.22 3.06 -26.46
N THR A 71 1.92 3.15 -26.12
CA THR A 71 0.94 3.99 -26.82
C THR A 71 0.75 5.37 -26.19
N VAL A 72 0.89 5.49 -24.87
CA VAL A 72 0.59 6.73 -24.12
C VAL A 72 1.86 7.31 -23.49
N ALA A 73 2.47 6.57 -22.56
CA ALA A 73 3.50 7.16 -21.71
C ALA A 73 4.81 7.47 -22.44
N THR A 74 5.29 6.56 -23.32
CA THR A 74 6.54 6.80 -24.07
C THR A 74 6.43 8.00 -25.01
N PRO A 75 5.39 8.12 -25.85
CA PRO A 75 5.22 9.31 -26.69
C PRO A 75 5.17 10.62 -25.89
N VAL A 76 4.33 10.69 -24.84
CA VAL A 76 4.19 11.88 -24.00
C VAL A 76 5.51 12.23 -23.31
N THR A 77 6.20 11.24 -22.73
CA THR A 77 7.48 11.47 -22.04
C THR A 77 8.57 11.95 -23.00
N LYS A 78 8.61 11.45 -24.24
CA LYS A 78 9.54 11.95 -25.27
C LYS A 78 9.23 13.39 -25.68
N LEU A 79 7.95 13.74 -25.82
CA LEU A 79 7.54 15.11 -26.09
C LEU A 79 7.98 16.04 -24.97
N VAL A 80 7.74 15.66 -23.71
CA VAL A 80 8.20 16.42 -22.54
C VAL A 80 9.72 16.55 -22.52
N ALA A 81 10.48 15.47 -22.74
CA ALA A 81 11.94 15.52 -22.79
C ALA A 81 12.47 16.47 -23.88
N ASN A 82 11.85 16.44 -25.06
CA ASN A 82 12.21 17.35 -26.15
C ASN A 82 11.91 18.81 -25.81
N SER A 83 10.77 19.10 -25.18
CA SER A 83 10.42 20.45 -24.71
C SER A 83 11.38 20.95 -23.63
N LEU A 84 11.70 20.10 -22.64
CA LEU A 84 12.68 20.41 -21.59
C LEU A 84 14.05 20.77 -22.18
N LYS A 85 14.48 20.03 -23.20
CA LYS A 85 15.75 20.29 -23.89
C LYS A 85 15.80 21.68 -24.54
N VAL A 86 14.69 22.16 -25.11
CA VAL A 86 14.60 23.53 -25.68
C VAL A 86 14.76 24.58 -24.59
N GLU A 87 14.19 24.32 -23.40
CA GLU A 87 14.30 25.16 -22.21
C GLU A 87 15.63 24.96 -21.44
N ASN A 88 16.61 24.28 -22.04
CA ASN A 88 17.93 24.00 -21.45
C ASN A 88 17.91 23.10 -20.20
N PHE A 89 16.84 22.31 -20.01
CA PHE A 89 16.78 21.22 -19.03
C PHE A 89 17.15 19.90 -19.71
N ALA A 90 18.34 19.39 -19.41
CA ALA A 90 18.83 18.14 -20.00
C ALA A 90 18.23 16.91 -19.31
N PHE A 91 17.26 16.29 -19.98
CA PHE A 91 16.63 15.03 -19.58
C PHE A 91 16.60 14.03 -20.74
N SER A 92 16.80 12.76 -20.39
CA SER A 92 16.81 11.64 -21.33
C SER A 92 15.80 10.56 -20.92
N VAL A 93 15.21 9.89 -21.92
CA VAL A 93 14.20 8.84 -21.73
C VAL A 93 14.85 7.46 -21.87
N PHE A 94 14.57 6.57 -20.91
CA PHE A 94 15.08 5.21 -20.83
C PHE A 94 13.96 4.23 -20.50
N THR A 95 14.09 2.97 -20.90
CA THR A 95 13.15 1.90 -20.56
C THR A 95 13.86 0.80 -19.76
N PRO A 96 14.14 1.02 -18.47
CA PRO A 96 14.76 0.01 -17.62
C PRO A 96 13.77 -1.11 -17.30
N GLY A 97 14.12 -2.36 -17.60
CA GLY A 97 13.24 -3.52 -17.37
C GLY A 97 11.94 -3.40 -18.16
N ARG A 98 10.80 -3.33 -17.46
CA ARG A 98 9.46 -3.07 -18.00
C ARG A 98 8.91 -1.69 -17.60
N GLY A 99 9.75 -0.76 -17.17
CA GLY A 99 9.34 0.61 -16.79
C GLY A 99 9.71 1.65 -17.84
N LEU A 100 9.32 2.90 -17.59
CA LEU A 100 9.71 4.07 -18.38
C LEU A 100 10.27 5.14 -17.45
N ARG A 101 11.49 5.61 -17.72
CA ARG A 101 12.21 6.56 -16.89
C ARG A 101 12.60 7.80 -17.70
N LEU A 102 12.29 8.98 -17.16
CA LEU A 102 12.80 10.28 -17.57
C LEU A 102 13.88 10.70 -16.54
N ALA A 103 15.15 10.69 -16.93
CA ALA A 103 16.26 10.96 -16.01
C ALA A 103 17.02 12.23 -16.40
N SER A 104 17.48 12.99 -15.41
CA SER A 104 18.34 14.15 -15.64
C SER A 104 19.72 13.71 -16.10
N ASP A 105 20.24 14.38 -17.13
CA ASP A 105 21.59 14.11 -17.64
C ASP A 105 22.68 14.63 -16.68
N HIS A 106 22.33 15.61 -15.84
CA HIS A 106 23.26 16.20 -14.87
C HIS A 106 23.44 15.35 -13.61
N ARG A 107 22.42 14.61 -13.20
CA ARG A 107 22.42 13.78 -11.99
C ARG A 107 21.63 12.51 -12.23
N ARG A 108 22.31 11.36 -12.19
CA ARG A 108 21.69 10.05 -12.44
C ARG A 108 20.63 9.66 -11.41
N ASP A 109 20.73 10.19 -10.19
CA ASP A 109 19.78 9.96 -9.10
C ASP A 109 18.53 10.85 -9.21
N ASP A 110 18.50 11.79 -10.16
CA ASP A 110 17.36 12.66 -10.41
C ASP A 110 16.56 12.09 -11.59
N TYR A 111 15.38 11.52 -11.30
CA TYR A 111 14.55 10.88 -12.31
C TYR A 111 13.07 10.85 -11.93
N ILE A 112 12.23 10.65 -12.95
CA ILE A 112 10.83 10.27 -12.83
C ILE A 112 10.68 8.91 -13.53
N GLU A 113 10.06 7.93 -12.89
CA GLU A 113 9.90 6.58 -13.42
C GLU A 113 8.47 6.09 -13.26
N PHE A 114 7.91 5.52 -14.31
CA PHE A 114 6.65 4.81 -14.28
C PHE A 114 6.89 3.32 -14.00
N ALA A 115 6.09 2.76 -13.10
CA ALA A 115 6.05 1.35 -12.76
C ALA A 115 4.60 0.88 -12.52
N LEU A 116 4.32 -0.40 -12.72
CA LEU A 116 3.03 -1.00 -12.34
C LEU A 116 3.09 -1.47 -10.88
N ASP A 117 2.13 -1.04 -10.08
CA ASP A 117 1.85 -1.62 -8.77
C ASP A 117 0.75 -2.68 -8.90
N THR A 118 1.15 -3.94 -8.66
CA THR A 118 0.27 -5.11 -8.68
C THR A 118 -0.24 -5.52 -7.30
N GLU A 119 0.25 -4.87 -6.24
CA GLU A 119 -0.19 -5.09 -4.86
C GLU A 119 -1.48 -4.31 -4.55
N SER A 120 -1.68 -3.17 -5.22
CA SER A 120 -2.93 -2.43 -5.20
C SER A 120 -4.09 -3.20 -5.85
N ASP A 121 -5.30 -2.99 -5.35
CA ASP A 121 -6.56 -3.55 -5.88
C ASP A 121 -7.56 -2.40 -6.16
N PRO A 122 -7.76 -2.00 -7.44
CA PRO A 122 -7.17 -2.58 -8.65
C PRO A 122 -5.67 -2.24 -8.78
N PRO A 123 -4.89 -2.98 -9.61
CA PRO A 123 -3.52 -2.60 -9.98
C PRO A 123 -3.47 -1.22 -10.63
N GLN A 124 -2.44 -0.43 -10.34
CA GLN A 124 -2.34 0.98 -10.76
C GLN A 124 -0.95 1.32 -11.28
N VAL A 125 -0.86 2.33 -12.17
CA VAL A 125 0.42 2.88 -12.58
C VAL A 125 0.90 3.87 -11.54
N MET A 126 2.10 3.61 -11.02
CA MET A 126 2.81 4.45 -10.07
C MET A 126 3.86 5.28 -10.80
N GLY A 127 3.99 6.53 -10.40
CA GLY A 127 5.11 7.38 -10.77
C GLY A 127 6.02 7.61 -9.56
N ARG A 128 7.28 7.20 -9.69
CA ARG A 128 8.36 7.41 -8.74
C ARG A 128 9.18 8.61 -9.16
N THR A 129 9.25 9.62 -8.30
CA THR A 129 10.12 10.78 -8.48
C THR A 129 11.26 10.69 -7.50
N SER A 130 12.50 10.65 -7.99
CA SER A 130 13.70 10.73 -7.16
C SER A 130 14.46 12.00 -7.50
N ARG A 131 14.91 12.73 -6.47
CA ARG A 131 15.68 13.96 -6.64
C ARG A 131 16.69 14.15 -5.54
N THR A 132 17.85 14.68 -5.91
CA THR A 132 18.92 15.00 -5.00
C THR A 132 18.76 16.44 -4.50
N ARG A 133 18.74 16.61 -3.18
CA ARG A 133 18.79 17.91 -2.49
C ARG A 133 19.99 17.93 -1.55
N GLY A 134 21.05 18.63 -1.95
CA GLY A 134 22.32 18.60 -1.24
C GLY A 134 22.93 17.19 -1.24
N SER A 135 23.11 16.61 -0.04
CA SER A 135 23.61 15.24 0.16
C SER A 135 22.51 14.17 0.29
N ARG A 136 21.23 14.56 0.22
CA ARG A 136 20.10 13.65 0.46
C ARG A 136 19.34 13.39 -0.83
N THR A 137 18.93 12.14 -1.03
CA THR A 137 17.98 11.74 -2.06
C THR A 137 16.58 11.74 -1.46
N LEU A 138 15.66 12.43 -2.09
CA LEU A 138 14.24 12.44 -1.77
C LEU A 138 13.52 11.62 -2.82
N THR A 139 12.73 10.65 -2.38
CA THR A 139 11.90 9.82 -3.26
C THR A 139 10.45 10.00 -2.87
N ASP A 140 9.58 10.15 -3.87
CA ASP A 140 8.14 10.24 -3.75
C ASP A 140 7.49 9.26 -4.74
N ASP A 141 6.61 8.41 -4.25
CA ASP A 141 5.87 7.43 -5.05
C ASP A 141 4.38 7.75 -4.94
N ARG A 142 3.73 8.03 -6.08
CA ARG A 142 2.29 8.30 -6.12
C ARG A 142 1.65 7.74 -7.38
N PRO A 143 0.36 7.39 -7.36
CA PRO A 143 -0.34 6.96 -8.56
C PRO A 143 -0.33 8.08 -9.62
N VAL A 144 -0.19 7.71 -10.89
CA VAL A 144 -0.37 8.64 -12.02
C VAL A 144 -1.80 9.17 -12.02
N LYS A 145 -2.76 8.28 -11.72
CA LYS A 145 -4.18 8.62 -11.56
C LYS A 145 -4.79 7.78 -10.45
N GLN A 146 -5.15 8.41 -9.35
CA GLN A 146 -5.62 7.74 -8.15
C GLN A 146 -6.85 6.85 -8.43
N GLY A 147 -6.80 5.59 -8.01
CA GLY A 147 -7.95 4.68 -8.07
C GLY A 147 -8.38 4.29 -9.49
N SER A 148 -7.58 4.62 -10.50
CA SER A 148 -7.88 4.30 -11.90
C SER A 148 -7.12 3.06 -12.34
N PRO A 149 -7.78 2.13 -13.06
CA PRO A 149 -7.07 1.03 -13.70
C PRO A 149 -6.19 1.57 -14.82
N VAL A 150 -5.22 0.77 -15.25
CA VAL A 150 -4.19 1.17 -16.22
C VAL A 150 -4.80 1.65 -17.54
N GLU A 151 -5.88 1.02 -18.01
CA GLU A 151 -6.53 1.34 -19.29
C GLU A 151 -7.26 2.69 -19.28
N ALA A 152 -7.52 3.27 -18.11
CA ALA A 152 -8.23 4.54 -17.96
C ALA A 152 -7.29 5.76 -17.88
N ILE A 153 -5.98 5.54 -18.01
CA ILE A 153 -4.96 6.59 -17.99
C ILE A 153 -4.76 7.12 -19.41
N THR A 154 -4.96 8.42 -19.57
CA THR A 154 -4.83 9.13 -20.84
C THR A 154 -3.48 9.85 -20.98
N GLU A 155 -3.20 10.36 -22.17
CA GLU A 155 -2.02 11.19 -22.45
C GLU A 155 -2.00 12.46 -21.57
N GLU A 156 -3.17 13.06 -21.35
CA GLU A 156 -3.35 14.23 -20.49
C GLU A 156 -3.03 13.90 -19.03
N ASP A 157 -3.47 12.75 -18.53
CA ASP A 157 -3.16 12.31 -17.16
C ASP A 157 -1.64 12.13 -16.97
N VAL A 158 -0.95 11.53 -17.96
CA VAL A 158 0.52 11.37 -17.93
C VAL A 158 1.22 12.72 -17.99
N LEU A 159 0.78 13.62 -18.88
CA LEU A 159 1.35 14.95 -19.01
C LEU A 159 1.19 15.76 -17.72
N ALA A 160 -0.02 15.76 -17.14
CA ALA A 160 -0.31 16.45 -15.89
C ALA A 160 0.56 15.90 -14.74
N PHE A 161 0.70 14.58 -14.65
CA PHE A 161 1.60 13.96 -13.70
C PHE A 161 3.06 14.41 -13.88
N LEU A 162 3.58 14.38 -15.12
CA LEU A 162 4.96 14.76 -15.42
C LEU A 162 5.23 16.23 -15.10
N ILE A 163 4.33 17.14 -15.48
CA ILE A 163 4.48 18.58 -15.18
C ILE A 163 4.54 18.79 -13.67
N SER A 164 3.58 18.22 -12.94
CA SER A 164 3.55 18.31 -11.46
C SER A 164 4.79 17.69 -10.83
N ALA A 165 5.29 16.57 -11.36
CA ALA A 165 6.51 15.95 -10.87
C ALA A 165 7.74 16.81 -11.15
N LEU A 166 7.78 17.55 -12.27
CA LEU A 166 8.91 18.38 -12.70
C LEU A 166 8.98 19.75 -12.01
N GLU A 167 7.87 20.27 -11.46
CA GLU A 167 7.81 21.55 -10.72
C GLU A 167 9.03 21.82 -9.82
N PRO A 168 9.51 20.85 -9.00
CA PRO A 168 10.59 21.13 -8.07
C PRO A 168 11.98 21.29 -8.71
N TRP A 169 12.12 21.07 -10.02
CA TRP A 169 13.30 21.41 -10.80
C TRP A 169 13.23 22.82 -11.42
N PHE A 170 12.03 23.40 -11.56
CA PHE A 170 11.82 24.73 -12.11
C PHE A 170 11.88 25.85 -11.05
N GLU A 171 11.54 25.53 -9.80
CA GLU A 171 11.55 26.51 -8.69
C GLU A 171 12.96 26.82 -8.12
N ARG A 172 14.04 26.32 -8.75
CA ARG A 172 15.41 26.50 -8.26
C ARG A 172 16.11 27.73 -8.84
#